data_AF-A0A521FNT0-F1
#
_entry.id   AF-A0A521FNT0-F1
#
_cell.length_a   1.000
_cell.length_b   1.000
_cell.length_c   1.000
_cell.angle_alpha   90.00
_cell.angle_beta   90.00
_cell.angle_gamma   90.00
#
_symmetry.space_group_name_H-M   'P 1'
#
loop_
_entity.id
_entity.type
_entity.pdbx_description
1 polymer ?
#
loop_
_entity_poly.entity_id
_entity_poly.type
_entity_poly.pdbx_seq_one_letter_code
_entity_poly.pdbx_strand_id
1 'polypeptide(L)'
;MTDIRKPVQRPDSETQDAMRRMIHAHLMDATARGSRAAGCTGMSFVMIGMTIWAGELAELDPRSLSKMLDALSVIYDPAANATQKARAEKRRRAAVDKLFAALDLEMNETQGNA
;
A
#
# COMPACT_ATOMS: atom_id res chain seq x y z
N MET A 1 3.55 -29.35 -20.08
CA MET A 1 2.48 -28.46 -19.59
C MET A 1 3.11 -27.10 -19.31
N THR A 2 2.97 -26.16 -20.24
CA THR A 2 3.50 -24.80 -20.14
C THR A 2 2.65 -24.01 -19.14
N ASP A 3 3.26 -23.47 -18.08
CA ASP A 3 2.57 -22.65 -17.08
C ASP A 3 1.96 -21.42 -17.76
N ILE A 4 0.64 -21.25 -17.66
CA ILE A 4 -0.17 -20.20 -18.33
C ILE A 4 -0.04 -18.85 -17.61
N ARG A 5 0.64 -18.80 -16.45
CA ARG A 5 0.82 -17.56 -15.71
C ARG A 5 1.70 -16.59 -16.48
N LYS A 6 1.23 -15.34 -16.62
CA LYS A 6 2.01 -14.23 -17.19
C LYS A 6 3.41 -14.21 -16.55
N PRO A 7 4.50 -14.11 -17.33
CA PRO A 7 5.85 -14.10 -16.78
C PRO A 7 5.98 -12.97 -15.76
N VAL A 8 6.39 -13.30 -14.54
CA VAL A 8 6.64 -12.31 -13.49
C VAL A 8 7.93 -11.58 -13.85
N GLN A 9 7.81 -10.37 -14.41
CA GLN A 9 8.95 -9.50 -14.62
C GLN A 9 9.52 -9.10 -13.25
N ARG A 10 10.73 -9.57 -12.96
CA ARG A 10 11.50 -9.14 -11.79
C ARG A 10 12.65 -8.26 -12.31
N PRO A 11 12.53 -6.93 -12.23
CA PRO A 11 13.62 -6.05 -12.64
C PRO A 11 14.87 -6.35 -11.81
N ASP A 12 16.04 -6.21 -12.41
CA ASP A 12 17.31 -6.30 -11.69
C ASP A 12 17.45 -5.18 -10.65
N SER A 13 18.47 -5.27 -9.79
CA SER A 13 18.66 -4.30 -8.71
C SER A 13 18.86 -2.86 -9.22
N GLU A 14 19.56 -2.68 -10.33
CA GLU A 14 19.81 -1.37 -10.92
C GLU A 14 18.52 -0.73 -11.44
N THR A 15 17.69 -1.53 -12.11
CA THR A 15 16.38 -1.13 -12.59
C THR A 15 15.44 -0.82 -11.44
N GLN A 16 15.45 -1.63 -10.36
CA GLN A 16 14.66 -1.34 -9.16
C GLN A 16 15.06 -0.02 -8.50
N ASP A 17 16.36 0.27 -8.41
CA ASP A 17 16.86 1.53 -7.86
C ASP A 17 16.52 2.73 -8.75
N ALA A 18 16.63 2.58 -10.08
CA ALA A 18 16.21 3.59 -11.04
C ALA A 18 14.70 3.89 -10.91
N MET A 19 13.86 2.84 -10.85
CA MET A 19 12.42 2.98 -10.62
C MET A 19 12.13 3.67 -9.30
N ARG A 20 12.80 3.29 -8.21
CA ARG A 20 12.63 3.91 -6.89
C ARG A 20 12.93 5.40 -6.93
N ARG A 21 14.02 5.81 -7.59
CA ARG A 21 14.38 7.24 -7.76
C ARG A 21 13.32 7.99 -8.55
N MET A 22 12.83 7.42 -9.65
CA MET A 22 11.78 8.04 -10.48
C MET A 22 10.48 8.21 -9.69
N ILE A 23 10.03 7.17 -9.00
CA ILE A 23 8.83 7.20 -8.15
C ILE A 23 8.99 8.25 -7.06
N HIS A 24 10.13 8.28 -6.38
CA HIS A 24 10.41 9.27 -5.33
C HIS A 24 10.36 10.71 -5.88
N ALA A 25 10.99 10.98 -7.02
CA ALA A 25 10.96 12.30 -7.64
C ALA A 25 9.52 12.72 -7.97
N HIS A 26 8.71 11.81 -8.52
CA HIS A 26 7.31 12.08 -8.82
C HIS A 26 6.48 12.35 -7.56
N LEU A 27 6.68 11.55 -6.50
CA LEU A 27 5.99 11.75 -5.22
C LEU A 27 6.33 13.09 -4.58
N MET A 28 7.60 13.52 -4.65
CA MET A 28 8.03 14.82 -4.13
C MET A 28 7.41 15.98 -4.91
N ASP A 29 7.41 15.90 -6.24
CA ASP A 29 6.78 16.91 -7.10
C ASP A 29 5.25 16.98 -6.87
N ALA A 30 4.57 15.83 -6.82
CA ALA A 30 3.15 15.75 -6.51
C ALA A 30 2.82 16.32 -5.12
N THR A 31 3.62 15.98 -4.10
CA THR A 31 3.47 16.51 -2.73
C THR A 31 3.67 18.03 -2.71
N ALA A 32 4.68 18.55 -3.43
CA ALA A 32 4.95 19.98 -3.48
C ALA A 32 3.84 20.76 -4.20
N ARG A 33 3.25 20.21 -5.27
CA ARG A 33 2.07 20.80 -5.92
C ARG A 33 0.84 20.74 -5.04
N GLY A 34 0.53 19.57 -4.49
CA GLY A 34 -0.65 19.34 -3.66
C GLY A 34 -0.67 20.17 -2.39
N SER A 35 0.45 20.22 -1.66
CA SER A 35 0.59 21.02 -0.44
C SER A 35 0.43 22.52 -0.69
N ARG A 36 1.02 23.04 -1.78
CA ARG A 36 0.81 24.45 -2.19
C ARG A 36 -0.64 24.74 -2.53
N ALA A 37 -1.30 23.87 -3.30
CA ALA A 37 -2.69 24.04 -3.69
C ALA A 37 -3.63 23.99 -2.47
N ALA A 38 -3.34 23.13 -1.50
CA ALA A 38 -4.09 22.99 -0.26
C ALA A 38 -3.74 24.03 0.81
N GLY A 39 -2.73 24.88 0.58
CA GLY A 39 -2.27 25.87 1.57
C GLY A 39 -1.69 25.26 2.84
N CYS A 40 -1.07 24.07 2.76
CA CYS A 40 -0.52 23.35 3.91
C CYS A 40 0.94 22.95 3.69
N THR A 41 1.58 22.36 4.71
CA THR A 41 2.93 21.80 4.56
C THR A 41 2.90 20.49 3.79
N GLY A 42 4.02 20.10 3.17
CA GLY A 42 4.14 18.79 2.52
C GLY A 42 3.84 17.62 3.44
N MET A 43 4.26 17.71 4.71
CA MET A 43 3.96 16.68 5.72
C MET A 43 2.46 16.62 6.04
N SER A 44 1.82 17.76 6.24
CA SER A 44 0.36 17.82 6.45
C SER A 44 -0.41 17.21 5.28
N PHE A 45 0.00 17.52 4.04
CA PHE A 45 -0.60 16.96 2.84
C PHE A 45 -0.51 15.43 2.79
N VAL A 46 0.68 14.87 3.06
CA VAL A 46 0.87 13.41 3.09
C VAL A 46 0.06 12.78 4.22
N MET A 47 0.03 13.38 5.41
CA MET A 47 -0.76 12.87 6.53
C MET A 47 -2.26 12.85 6.21
N ILE A 48 -2.78 13.91 5.59
CA ILE A 48 -4.18 13.96 5.14
C ILE A 48 -4.47 12.83 4.15
N GLY A 49 -3.62 12.66 3.14
CA GLY A 49 -3.77 11.58 2.16
C GLY A 49 -3.76 10.19 2.81
N MET A 50 -2.85 9.94 3.75
CA MET A 50 -2.81 8.68 4.49
C MET A 50 -4.06 8.47 5.35
N THR A 51 -4.62 9.52 5.96
CA THR A 51 -5.86 9.41 6.75
C THR A 51 -7.07 9.11 5.89
N ILE A 52 -7.18 9.73 4.70
CA ILE A 52 -8.26 9.44 3.75
C ILE A 52 -8.16 7.99 3.29
N TRP A 53 -6.97 7.58 2.84
CA TRP A 53 -6.72 6.20 2.42
C TRP A 53 -7.02 5.17 3.52
N ALA A 54 -6.62 5.46 4.77
CA ALA A 54 -6.95 4.59 5.89
C ALA A 54 -8.46 4.55 6.18
N GLY A 55 -9.17 5.67 6.00
CA GLY A 55 -10.63 5.74 6.09
C GLY A 55 -11.31 4.85 5.04
N GLU A 56 -10.93 5.00 3.77
CA GLU A 56 -11.47 4.18 2.66
C GLU A 56 -11.23 2.68 2.88
N LEU A 57 -10.03 2.29 3.34
CA LEU A 57 -9.75 0.89 3.68
C LEU A 57 -10.54 0.39 4.91
N ALA A 58 -10.88 1.28 5.84
CA ALA A 58 -11.68 0.93 7.01
C ALA A 58 -13.15 0.71 6.63
N GLU A 59 -13.64 1.43 5.62
CA GLU A 59 -14.97 1.20 5.03
C GLU A 59 -15.04 -0.14 4.30
N LEU A 60 -13.96 -0.52 3.59
CA LEU A 60 -13.82 -1.80 2.89
C LEU A 60 -13.76 -3.02 3.84
N ASP A 61 -12.72 -3.10 4.68
CA ASP A 61 -12.57 -4.16 5.69
C ASP A 61 -11.74 -3.64 6.88
N PRO A 62 -12.40 -3.17 7.95
CA PRO A 62 -11.71 -2.58 9.09
C PRO A 62 -10.85 -3.60 9.83
N ARG A 63 -11.22 -4.89 9.78
CA ARG A 63 -10.48 -5.95 10.47
C ARG A 63 -9.18 -6.27 9.74
N SER A 64 -9.21 -6.32 8.41
CA SER A 64 -8.01 -6.56 7.61
C SER A 64 -7.09 -5.33 7.62
N LEU A 65 -7.63 -4.11 7.57
CA LEU A 65 -6.86 -2.89 7.78
C LEU A 65 -6.12 -2.90 9.12
N SER A 66 -6.83 -3.17 10.23
CA SER A 66 -6.23 -3.24 11.57
C SER A 66 -5.07 -4.23 11.65
N LYS A 67 -5.23 -5.43 11.05
CA LYS A 67 -4.17 -6.45 10.99
C LYS A 67 -2.98 -6.01 10.14
N MET A 68 -3.23 -5.28 9.05
CA MET A 68 -2.16 -4.72 8.22
C MET A 68 -1.35 -3.68 9.01
N LEU A 69 -2.01 -2.74 9.68
CA LEU A 69 -1.37 -1.70 10.47
C LEU A 69 -0.58 -2.27 11.66
N ASP A 70 -1.13 -3.26 12.38
CA ASP A 70 -0.42 -3.99 13.44
C ASP A 70 0.81 -4.73 12.89
N ALA A 71 0.71 -5.35 11.72
CA ALA A 71 1.86 -6.01 11.11
C ALA A 71 2.96 -4.99 10.72
N LEU A 72 2.58 -3.82 10.20
CA LEU A 72 3.52 -2.75 9.87
C LEU A 72 4.24 -2.23 11.12
N SER A 73 3.54 -2.08 12.25
CA SER A 73 4.18 -1.63 13.50
C SER A 73 5.31 -2.57 13.92
N VAL A 74 5.13 -3.88 13.79
CA VAL A 74 6.16 -4.89 14.11
C VAL A 74 7.30 -4.91 13.07
N ILE A 75 7.00 -4.69 11.79
CA ILE A 75 8.03 -4.68 10.73
C ILE A 75 9.04 -3.54 10.94
N TYR A 76 8.52 -2.35 11.28
CA TYR A 76 9.31 -1.14 11.46
C TYR A 76 9.78 -0.92 12.90
N ASP A 77 9.38 -1.75 13.85
CA ASP A 77 9.90 -1.74 15.21
C ASP A 77 11.42 -2.08 15.21
N PRO A 78 12.29 -1.19 15.72
CA PRO A 78 13.72 -1.47 15.85
C PRO A 78 14.02 -2.57 16.89
N ALA A 79 13.14 -2.82 17.86
CA ALA A 79 13.32 -3.84 18.89
C ALA A 79 12.89 -5.24 18.41
N ALA A 80 12.14 -5.35 17.30
CA ALA A 80 11.68 -6.63 16.79
C ALA A 80 12.81 -7.41 16.10
N ASN A 81 12.90 -8.72 16.42
CA ASN A 81 13.87 -9.62 15.80
C ASN A 81 13.43 -10.08 14.39
N ALA A 82 14.36 -10.70 13.64
CA ALA A 82 14.12 -11.14 12.26
C ALA A 82 12.91 -12.09 12.12
N THR A 83 12.69 -12.99 13.08
CA THR A 83 11.57 -13.92 13.06
C THR A 83 10.23 -13.20 13.27
N GLN A 84 10.18 -12.22 14.17
CA GLN A 84 9.00 -11.39 14.39
C GLN A 84 8.65 -10.60 13.12
N LYS A 85 9.65 -9.98 12.49
CA LYS A 85 9.48 -9.24 11.22
C LYS A 85 8.99 -10.13 10.09
N ALA A 86 9.55 -11.34 9.94
CA ALA A 86 9.11 -12.29 8.91
C ALA A 86 7.65 -12.76 9.13
N ARG A 87 7.26 -13.04 10.38
CA ARG A 87 5.88 -13.40 10.72
C ARG A 87 4.93 -12.22 10.50
N ALA A 88 5.35 -11.01 10.85
CA ALA A 88 4.59 -9.79 10.59
C ALA A 88 4.40 -9.57 9.08
N GLU A 89 5.42 -9.74 8.26
CA GLU A 89 5.30 -9.63 6.79
C GLU A 89 4.34 -10.68 6.20
N LYS A 90 4.29 -11.89 6.76
CA LYS A 90 3.27 -12.89 6.37
C LYS A 90 1.86 -12.42 6.74
N ARG A 91 1.67 -11.87 7.95
CA ARG A 91 0.37 -11.32 8.39
C ARG A 91 -0.05 -10.11 7.55
N ARG A 92 0.88 -9.21 7.24
CA ARG A 92 0.66 -8.03 6.38
C ARG A 92 0.15 -8.45 5.00
N ARG A 93 0.84 -9.36 4.32
CA ARG A 93 0.43 -9.86 3.00
C ARG A 93 -0.96 -10.49 3.03
N ALA A 94 -1.21 -11.39 3.98
CA ALA A 94 -2.52 -12.02 4.10
C ALA A 94 -3.67 -11.04 4.40
N ALA A 95 -3.39 -9.91 5.06
CA ALA A 95 -4.37 -8.86 5.27
C ALA A 95 -4.59 -8.01 4.01
N VAL A 96 -3.54 -7.71 3.27
CA VAL A 96 -3.60 -7.02 1.97
C VAL A 96 -4.39 -7.85 0.95
N ASP A 97 -4.15 -9.16 0.87
CA ASP A 97 -4.88 -10.05 -0.04
C ASP A 97 -6.40 -10.02 0.24
N LYS A 98 -6.80 -9.86 1.52
CA LYS A 98 -8.21 -9.73 1.90
C LYS A 98 -8.80 -8.38 1.55
N LEU A 99 -8.03 -7.29 1.71
CA LEU A 99 -8.45 -5.96 1.28
C LEU A 99 -8.67 -5.91 -0.23
N PHE A 100 -7.79 -6.53 -1.02
CA PHE A 100 -8.00 -6.65 -2.46
C PHE A 100 -9.24 -7.47 -2.80
N ALA A 101 -9.47 -8.60 -2.12
CA ALA A 101 -10.68 -9.38 -2.33
C ALA A 101 -11.98 -8.60 -1.96
N ALA A 102 -11.93 -7.78 -0.91
CA ALA A 102 -13.05 -6.92 -0.53
C ALA A 102 -13.32 -5.83 -1.59
N LEU A 103 -12.25 -5.20 -2.08
CA LEU A 103 -12.33 -4.23 -3.18
C LEU A 103 -12.91 -4.87 -4.46
N ASP A 104 -12.44 -6.07 -4.83
CA ASP A 104 -12.96 -6.79 -5.99
C ASP A 104 -14.47 -7.07 -5.86
N LEU A 105 -14.96 -7.37 -4.65
CA LEU A 105 -16.40 -7.56 -4.41
C LEU A 105 -17.18 -6.25 -4.59
N GLU A 106 -16.73 -5.15 -3.99
CA GLU A 106 -17.38 -3.83 -4.12
C GLU A 106 -17.39 -3.33 -5.57
N MET A 107 -16.29 -3.53 -6.29
CA MET A 107 -16.17 -3.17 -7.71
C MET A 107 -17.02 -4.05 -8.64
N ASN A 108 -17.27 -5.30 -8.27
CA ASN A 108 -18.15 -6.19 -9.02
C ASN A 108 -19.63 -5.81 -8.85
N GLU A 109 -20.05 -5.36 -7.66
CA GLU A 109 -21.42 -4.87 -7.44
C GLU A 109 -21.71 -3.59 -8.24
N THR A 110 -20.69 -2.76 -8.50
CA THR A 110 -20.82 -1.54 -9.31
C THR A 110 -20.94 -1.81 -10.82
N GLN A 111 -20.58 -3.00 -11.32
CA GLN A 111 -20.72 -3.37 -12.75
C GLN A 111 -22.02 -4.12 -13.09
N GLY A 112 -22.90 -4.37 -12.11
CA GLY A 112 -24.11 -5.18 -12.29
C GLY A 112 -25.44 -4.44 -12.48
N ASN A 113 -25.44 -3.10 -12.44
CA ASN A 113 -26.66 -2.28 -12.53
C ASN A 113 -26.51 -1.13 -13.55
N ALA A 114 -26.34 -1.46 -14.83
CA ALA A 114 -26.46 -0.53 -15.95
C ALA A 114 -27.35 -1.12 -17.04
#